data_AF-A0A6J4JPX3-F1
#
_entry.id   AF-A0A6J4JPX3-F1
#
_cell.length_a   1.000
_cell.length_b   1.000
_cell.length_c   1.000
_cell.angle_alpha   90.00
_cell.angle_beta   90.00
_cell.angle_gamma   90.00
#
_symmetry.space_group_name_H-M   'P 1'
#
loop_
_entity.id
_entity.type
_entity.pdbx_description
1 polymer ?
#
loop_
_entity_poly.entity_id
_entity_poly.type
_entity_poly.pdbx_seq_one_letter_code
_entity_poly.pdbx_strand_id
1 'polypeptide(L)' 'MPTFYFHVRDGDRMVEDPDGAELPDLAAARDKAATAVRQAVSRPLSAGRDLGRRRFEIADERGRLLAEVTFRDVFSLR' A
#
# COMPACT_ATOMS: atom_id res chain seq x y z
N MET A 1 -8.50 -16.01 9.42
CA MET A 1 -7.16 -15.86 8.79
C MET A 1 -6.55 -14.57 9.33
N PRO A 2 -5.24 -14.29 9.18
CA PRO A 2 -4.72 -13.00 9.64
C PRO A 2 -5.32 -11.84 8.83
N THR A 3 -5.74 -10.78 9.50
CA THR A 3 -6.25 -9.56 8.87
C THR A 3 -5.10 -8.58 8.69
N PHE A 4 -4.92 -8.12 7.45
CA PHE A 4 -3.93 -7.12 7.10
C PHE A 4 -4.62 -5.82 6.71
N TYR A 5 -4.13 -4.72 7.24
CA TYR A 5 -4.67 -3.37 7.02
C TYR A 5 -3.78 -2.63 6.03
N PHE A 6 -4.37 -1.97 5.04
CA PHE A 6 -3.66 -1.33 3.92
C PHE A 6 -3.80 0.19 4.00
N HIS A 7 -3.01 0.83 4.83
CA HIS A 7 -3.05 2.27 4.99
C HIS A 7 -2.33 2.96 3.82
N VAL A 8 -2.92 4.01 3.26
CA VAL A 8 -2.29 4.81 2.20
C VAL A 8 -1.68 6.04 2.83
N ARG A 9 -0.36 6.18 2.68
CA ARG A 9 0.36 7.36 3.13
C ARG A 9 0.77 8.25 1.96
N ASP A 10 0.41 9.52 2.04
CA ASP A 10 0.67 10.57 1.07
C ASP A 10 1.35 11.75 1.78
N GLY A 11 2.67 11.66 1.94
CA GLY A 11 3.44 12.60 2.76
C GLY A 11 3.03 12.57 4.24
N ASP A 12 2.46 13.68 4.71
CA ASP A 12 1.98 13.85 6.09
C ASP A 12 0.56 13.34 6.30
N ARG A 13 -0.17 13.05 5.21
CA ARG A 13 -1.52 12.48 5.30
C ARG A 13 -1.43 10.97 5.29
N MET A 14 -2.08 10.35 6.27
CA MET A 14 -2.32 8.91 6.29
C MET A 14 -3.82 8.68 6.19
N VAL A 15 -4.20 7.81 5.26
CA VAL A 15 -5.56 7.32 5.10
C VAL A 15 -5.55 5.89 5.59
N GLU A 16 -6.17 5.68 6.76
CA GLU A 16 -6.29 4.36 7.32
C GLU A 16 -7.40 3.58 6.59
N ASP A 17 -7.13 2.34 6.22
CA ASP A 17 -8.14 1.39 5.76
C ASP A 17 -8.59 0.53 6.97
N PRO A 18 -9.76 0.79 7.58
CA PRO A 18 -10.23 0.08 8.76
C PRO A 18 -10.87 -1.29 8.44
N ASP A 19 -11.22 -1.54 7.17
CA ASP A 19 -11.81 -2.81 6.75
C ASP A 19 -10.71 -3.89 6.60
N GLY A 20 -9.54 -3.50 6.08
CA GLY A 20 -8.43 -4.41 5.84
C GLY A 20 -8.82 -5.59 4.93
N ALA A 21 -8.01 -6.63 4.92
CA ALA A 21 -8.34 -7.87 4.22
C ALA A 21 -7.77 -9.08 4.93
N GLU A 22 -8.58 -10.13 5.06
CA GLU A 22 -8.11 -11.45 5.45
C GLU A 22 -7.31 -12.06 4.30
N LEU A 23 -6.03 -12.32 4.57
CA LEU A 23 -5.10 -12.91 3.61
C LEU A 23 -4.34 -14.04 4.28
N PRO A 24 -3.84 -15.03 3.52
CA PRO A 24 -3.16 -16.18 4.09
C PRO A 24 -1.81 -15.81 4.72
N ASP A 25 -1.10 -14.83 4.14
CA ASP A 25 0.23 -14.42 4.55
C ASP A 25 0.59 -12.99 4.11
N LEU A 26 1.75 -12.51 4.57
CA LEU A 26 2.28 -11.19 4.21
C LEU A 26 2.66 -11.08 2.72
N ALA A 27 2.97 -12.18 2.05
CA ALA A 27 3.32 -12.16 0.63
C ALA A 27 2.08 -11.85 -0.23
N ALA A 28 0.94 -12.46 0.08
CA ALA A 28 -0.35 -12.15 -0.51
C ALA A 28 -0.78 -10.71 -0.22
N ALA A 29 -0.50 -10.20 0.99
CA ALA A 29 -0.72 -8.79 1.32
C ALA A 29 0.14 -7.86 0.46
N ARG A 30 1.42 -8.18 0.27
CA ARG A 30 2.31 -7.41 -0.61
C ARG A 30 1.84 -7.40 -2.06
N ASP A 31 1.41 -8.53 -2.59
CA ASP A 31 0.92 -8.62 -3.97
C ASP A 31 -0.36 -7.80 -4.19
N LYS A 32 -1.27 -7.83 -3.22
CA LYS A 32 -2.47 -6.99 -3.21
C LYS A 32 -2.13 -5.50 -3.16
N ALA A 33 -1.21 -5.10 -2.28
CA ALA A 33 -0.74 -3.72 -2.19
C ALA A 33 -0.06 -3.27 -3.50
N ALA A 34 0.80 -4.11 -4.10
CA ALA A 34 1.45 -3.83 -5.37
C ALA A 34 0.43 -3.65 -6.51
N THR A 35 -0.61 -4.49 -6.54
CA THR A 35 -1.72 -4.37 -7.50
C THR A 35 -2.48 -3.06 -7.31
N ALA A 36 -2.77 -2.67 -6.06
CA ALA A 36 -3.41 -1.39 -5.75
C ALA A 36 -2.56 -0.19 -6.20
N VAL A 37 -1.24 -0.23 -5.98
CA VAL A 37 -0.30 0.77 -6.50
C VAL A 37 -0.37 0.85 -8.02
N ARG A 38 -0.31 -0.28 -8.73
CA ARG A 38 -0.41 -0.29 -10.21
C ARG A 38 -1.71 0.34 -10.71
N GLN A 39 -2.84 0.04 -10.06
CA GLN A 39 -4.14 0.65 -10.40
C GLN A 39 -4.21 2.14 -10.04
N ALA A 40 -3.54 2.57 -8.97
CA ALA A 40 -3.45 3.99 -8.62
C ALA A 40 -2.67 4.80 -9.66
N VAL A 41 -1.69 4.18 -10.33
CA VAL A 41 -0.87 4.82 -11.39
C VAL A 41 -1.64 4.95 -12.70
N SER A 42 -2.52 3.99 -13.02
CA SER A 42 -3.31 4.02 -14.27
C SER A 42 -4.42 5.07 -14.26
N ARG A 43 -4.75 5.64 -13.09
CA ARG A 43 -5.73 6.73 -12.97
C ARG A 43 -5.01 8.07 -13.15
N PRO A 44 -5.57 9.04 -13.91
CA PRO A 44 -4.94 10.35 -14.16
C PRO A 44 -4.91 11.29 -12.93
N LEU A 45 -4.69 10.75 -11.74
CA LEU A 45 -4.46 11.48 -10.50
C LEU A 45 -3.04 12.07 -10.40
N SER A 46 -2.18 11.77 -11.37
CA SER A 46 -0.82 12.31 -11.49
C SER A 46 -0.81 13.73 -12.07
N ALA A 47 -1.65 14.62 -11.56
CA ALA A 47 -1.46 16.06 -11.71
C ALA A 47 -0.48 16.53 -10.61
N GLY A 48 0.81 16.27 -10.80
CA GLY A 48 1.89 17.03 -10.15
C GLY A 48 2.17 16.82 -8.65
N ARG A 49 1.68 15.77 -7.99
CA ARG A 49 2.15 15.43 -6.62
C ARG A 49 3.21 14.34 -6.65
N ASP A 50 4.29 14.56 -5.90
CA ASP A 50 5.41 13.65 -5.64
C ASP A 50 4.97 12.19 -5.41
N LEU A 51 4.99 11.39 -6.48
CA LEU A 51 4.78 9.95 -6.41
C LEU A 51 5.82 9.27 -5.51
N GLY A 52 6.96 9.93 -5.24
CA GLY A 52 7.99 9.46 -4.32
C GLY A 52 7.58 9.48 -2.84
N ARG A 53 6.55 10.24 -2.46
CA ARG A 53 6.08 10.31 -1.05
C ARG A 53 4.90 9.40 -0.76
N ARG A 54 4.33 8.76 -1.79
CA ARG A 54 3.18 7.88 -1.69
C ARG A 54 3.61 6.43 -1.47
N ARG A 55 3.07 5.80 -0.43
CA ARG A 55 3.35 4.41 -0.06
C ARG A 55 2.13 3.75 0.56
N PHE A 56 2.03 2.45 0.38
CA PHE A 56 1.07 1.61 1.10
C PHE A 56 1.77 1.01 2.31
N GLU A 57 1.19 1.19 3.48
CA GLU A 57 1.64 0.64 4.75
C GLU A 57 0.74 -0.54 5.08
N ILE A 58 1.35 -1.73 5.19
CA ILE A 58 0.69 -2.99 5.54
C ILE A 58 0.86 -3.17 7.05
N ALA A 59 -0.24 -3.12 7.80
CA ALA A 59 -0.25 -3.32 9.23
C ALA A 59 -1.00 -4.60 9.63
N ASP A 60 -0.70 -5.13 10.82
CA ASP A 60 -1.49 -6.19 11.45
C ASP A 60 -2.68 -5.62 12.25
N GLU A 61 -3.52 -6.51 12.77
CA GLU A 61 -4.65 -6.20 13.67
C GLU A 61 -4.29 -5.43 14.94
N ARG A 62 -3.00 -5.38 15.30
CA ARG A 62 -2.49 -4.61 16.44
C ARG A 62 -1.97 -3.23 16.02
N GLY A 63 -2.15 -2.86 14.75
CA GLY A 63 -1.63 -1.62 14.18
C GLY A 63 -0.11 -1.63 13.98
N ARG A 64 0.55 -2.79 14.03
CA ARG A 64 2.00 -2.88 13.81
C ARG A 64 2.28 -2.94 12.31
N LEU A 65 3.09 -2.00 11.83
CA LEU A 65 3.59 -2.01 10.47
C LEU A 65 4.42 -3.29 10.22
N LEU A 66 3.94 -4.13 9.30
CA LEU A 66 4.62 -5.35 8.87
C LEU A 66 5.47 -5.12 7.62
N ALA A 67 4.99 -4.27 6.70
CA ALA A 67 5.69 -3.95 5.47
C ALA A 67 5.20 -2.63 4.88
N GLU A 68 6.01 -2.02 4.02
CA GLU A 68 5.61 -0.91 3.17
C GLU A 68 5.85 -1.27 1.69
N VAL A 69 4.98 -0.78 0.82
CA VAL A 69 5.07 -0.93 -0.63
C VAL A 69 5.00 0.46 -1.26
N THR A 70 6.12 0.91 -1.81
CA THR A 70 6.20 2.19 -2.49
C THR A 70 5.95 2.04 -3.99
N PHE A 71 5.70 3.15 -4.68
CA PHE A 71 5.67 3.16 -6.15
C PHE A 71 7.00 2.66 -6.72
N ARG A 72 8.14 2.98 -6.08
CA ARG A 72 9.44 2.48 -6.53
C ARG A 72 9.53 0.96 -6.46
N ASP A 73 9.02 0.32 -5.42
CA ASP A 73 9.05 -1.15 -5.30
C ASP A 73 8.32 -1.84 -6.46
N VAL A 74 7.23 -1.22 -6.95
CA VAL A 74 6.39 -1.78 -8.01
C VAL A 74 6.97 -1.56 -9.41
N PHE A 75 7.63 -0.41 -9.63
CA PHE A 75 8.23 -0.05 -10.92
C PHE A 75 9.73 -0.35 -11.01
N SER A 76 10.39 -0.72 -9.92
CA SER A 76 11.79 -1.15 -9.90
C SER A 76 11.97 -2.63 -10.30
N LEU A 77 11.09 -3.15 -11.18
CA LEU A 77 11.36 -4.40 -11.87
C LEU A 77 12.33 -4.12 -13.02
N ARG A 78 13.54 -4.64 -12.86
CA ARG A 78 14.64 -4.66 -13.82
C ARG A 78 14.27 -5.37 -15.13
#